data_AF-A0A2W7RD36-F1
#
_entry.id   AF-A0A2W7RD36-F1
#
_cell.length_a   1.000
_cell.length_b   1.000
_cell.length_c   1.000
_cell.angle_alpha   90.00
_cell.angle_beta   90.00
_cell.angle_gamma   90.00
#
_symmetry.space_group_name_H-M   'P 1'
#
loop_
_entity.id
_entity.type
_entity.pdbx_description
1 polymer ?
#
loop_
_entity_poly.entity_id
_entity_poly.type
_entity_poly.pdbx_seq_one_letter_code
_entity_poly.pdbx_strand_id
1 'polypeptide(L)'
;MHDPEPTPRPDLFTNKDEEAWLEQFLLLRYTLRMSPERIAQIDYGLDPEHPDAWAAGAFWGREIALSYPWVEVRTLWQKPAGPADSAC
;
A
#
# COMPACT_ATOMS: atom_id res chain seq x y z
N MET A 1 -29.02 4.40 15.87
CA MET A 1 -27.61 4.81 16.00
C MET A 1 -27.20 5.19 14.58
N HIS A 2 -27.14 6.48 14.27
CA HIS A 2 -26.57 6.91 12.99
C HIS A 2 -25.07 6.82 13.19
N ASP A 3 -24.42 5.87 12.54
CA ASP A 3 -22.97 5.94 12.43
C ASP A 3 -22.63 7.28 11.77
N PRO A 4 -21.71 8.07 12.35
CA PRO A 4 -21.25 9.28 11.69
C PRO A 4 -20.72 8.90 10.32
N GLU A 5 -21.09 9.66 9.28
CA GLU A 5 -20.48 9.46 7.98
C GLU A 5 -18.95 9.54 8.13
N PRO A 6 -18.21 8.62 7.49
CA PRO A 6 -16.76 8.58 7.65
C PRO A 6 -16.19 9.91 7.17
N THR A 7 -15.65 10.68 8.10
CA THR A 7 -15.01 11.95 7.77
C THR A 7 -13.73 11.64 6.97
N PRO A 8 -13.56 12.24 5.78
CA PRO A 8 -12.35 12.07 5.00
C PRO A 8 -11.14 12.51 5.83
N ARG A 9 -10.13 11.65 5.91
CA ARG A 9 -9.01 11.87 6.84
C ARG A 9 -7.93 12.71 6.15
N PRO A 10 -7.31 13.70 6.82
CA PRO A 10 -6.51 14.73 6.12
C PRO A 10 -5.21 14.20 5.51
N ASP A 11 -4.61 13.15 6.10
CA ASP A 11 -3.28 12.66 5.74
C ASP A 11 -3.28 11.14 5.49
N LEU A 12 -2.31 10.65 4.72
CA LEU A 12 -1.87 9.27 4.80
C LEU A 12 -1.27 9.02 6.21
N PHE A 13 -1.27 7.79 6.73
CA PHE A 13 -0.75 7.46 8.08
C PHE A 13 -1.62 7.95 9.25
N THR A 14 -2.89 7.55 9.25
CA THR A 14 -3.93 8.23 10.02
C THR A 14 -3.89 8.15 11.54
N ASN A 15 -3.04 7.30 12.12
CA ASN A 15 -2.81 7.28 13.56
C ASN A 15 -1.45 7.87 13.96
N LYS A 16 -0.67 8.38 12.99
CA LYS A 16 0.77 8.66 13.13
C LYS A 16 1.58 7.46 13.64
N ASP A 17 0.97 6.28 13.54
CA ASP A 17 1.56 5.00 13.83
C ASP A 17 1.99 4.41 12.49
N GLU A 18 3.22 4.75 12.13
CA GLU A 18 3.82 4.34 10.86
C GLU A 18 3.97 2.83 10.79
N GLU A 19 4.22 2.16 11.92
CA GLU A 19 4.40 0.71 11.99
C GLU A 19 3.07 0.00 11.74
N ALA A 20 2.01 0.37 12.44
CA ALA A 20 0.68 -0.18 12.23
C ALA A 20 0.18 0.06 10.78
N TRP A 21 0.44 1.25 10.24
CA TRP A 21 0.12 1.55 8.85
C TRP A 21 0.91 0.67 7.88
N LEU A 22 2.21 0.48 8.11
CA LEU A 22 3.07 -0.32 7.25
C LEU A 22 2.65 -1.80 7.25
N GLU A 23 2.29 -2.35 8.40
CA GLU A 23 1.76 -3.71 8.51
C GLU A 23 0.49 -3.89 7.68
N GLN A 24 -0.46 -2.95 7.81
CA GLN A 24 -1.69 -2.93 7.01
C GLN A 24 -1.36 -2.81 5.52
N PHE A 25 -0.49 -1.88 5.13
CA PHE A 25 -0.07 -1.71 3.74
C PHE A 25 0.52 -2.99 3.17
N LEU A 26 1.43 -3.66 3.88
CA LEU A 26 2.07 -4.90 3.43
C LEU A 26 1.03 -6.01 3.21
N LEU A 27 0.08 -6.16 4.14
CA LEU A 27 -1.03 -7.10 4.00
C LEU A 27 -1.87 -6.80 2.74
N LEU A 28 -2.34 -5.57 2.58
CA LEU A 28 -3.19 -5.18 1.45
C LEU A 28 -2.46 -5.31 0.11
N ARG A 29 -1.19 -4.88 0.07
CA ARG A 29 -0.40 -4.83 -1.16
C ARG A 29 0.11 -6.19 -1.58
N TYR A 30 0.71 -6.97 -0.68
CA TYR A 30 1.41 -8.21 -1.04
C TYR A 30 0.56 -9.46 -0.87
N THR A 31 -0.34 -9.50 0.12
CA THR A 31 -1.22 -10.64 0.35
C THR A 31 -2.49 -10.53 -0.49
N LEU A 32 -3.18 -9.39 -0.42
CA LEU A 32 -4.45 -9.17 -1.15
C LEU A 32 -4.26 -8.60 -2.56
N ARG A 33 -3.03 -8.23 -2.93
CA ARG A 33 -2.67 -7.68 -4.25
C ARG A 33 -3.48 -6.45 -4.66
N MET A 34 -3.88 -5.63 -3.69
CA MET A 34 -4.57 -4.37 -3.97
C MET A 34 -3.63 -3.36 -4.63
N SER A 35 -4.19 -2.46 -5.44
CA SER A 35 -3.43 -1.36 -6.02
C SER A 35 -3.20 -0.24 -4.98
N PRO A 36 -2.14 0.58 -5.15
CA PRO A 36 -1.92 1.76 -4.31
C PRO A 36 -3.13 2.70 -4.25
N GLU A 37 -3.86 2.91 -5.35
CA GLU A 37 -5.06 3.76 -5.35
C GLU A 37 -6.14 3.20 -4.44
N ARG A 38 -6.33 1.87 -4.44
CA ARG A 38 -7.34 1.22 -3.60
C ARG A 38 -6.96 1.28 -2.13
N ILE A 39 -5.68 1.11 -1.81
CA ILE A 39 -5.16 1.25 -0.45
C ILE A 39 -5.35 2.68 0.05
N ALA A 40 -5.00 3.67 -0.77
CA ALA A 40 -5.22 5.08 -0.47
C ALA A 40 -6.70 5.41 -0.16
N GLN A 41 -7.65 4.87 -0.93
CA GLN A 41 -9.08 5.06 -0.67
C GLN A 41 -9.50 4.51 0.70
N ILE A 42 -9.03 3.31 1.05
CA ILE A 42 -9.30 2.66 2.34
C ILE A 42 -8.71 3.50 3.47
N ASP A 43 -7.46 3.95 3.32
CA ASP A 43 -6.76 4.73 4.35
C ASP A 43 -7.38 6.13 4.54
N TYR A 44 -7.85 6.75 3.45
CA TYR A 44 -8.55 8.03 3.48
C TYR A 44 -9.96 7.92 4.10
N GLY A 45 -10.51 6.69 4.15
CA GLY A 45 -11.79 6.38 4.78
C GLY A 45 -13.00 6.63 3.89
N LEU A 46 -12.82 6.76 2.58
CA LEU A 46 -13.94 6.97 1.66
C LEU A 46 -14.53 5.64 1.19
N ASP A 47 -15.86 5.60 1.14
CA ASP A 47 -16.55 4.53 0.45
C ASP A 47 -16.14 4.50 -1.03
N PRO A 48 -16.12 3.32 -1.67
CA PRO A 48 -15.70 3.18 -3.07
C PRO A 48 -16.54 4.01 -4.05
N GLU A 49 -17.81 4.19 -3.70
CA GLU A 49 -18.80 4.95 -4.47
C GLU A 49 -18.81 6.45 -4.11
N HIS A 50 -17.98 6.89 -3.16
CA HIS A 50 -17.92 8.30 -2.79
C HIS A 50 -17.41 9.14 -3.97
N PRO A 51 -18.03 10.30 -4.28
CA PRO A 51 -17.65 11.14 -5.42
C PRO A 51 -16.17 11.53 -5.45
N ASP A 52 -15.53 11.62 -4.28
CA ASP A 52 -14.12 12.00 -4.14
C ASP A 52 -13.15 10.80 -4.01
N ALA A 53 -13.65 9.56 -4.01
CA ALA A 53 -12.80 8.37 -3.84
C ALA A 53 -11.76 8.25 -4.96
N TRP A 54 -12.11 8.65 -6.18
CA TRP A 54 -11.17 8.67 -7.30
C TRP A 54 -10.04 9.68 -7.09
N ALA A 55 -10.36 10.86 -6.54
CA ALA A 55 -9.39 11.93 -6.32
C ALA A 55 -8.42 11.56 -5.19
N ALA A 56 -8.95 11.01 -4.09
CA ALA A 56 -8.15 10.47 -3.00
C ALA A 56 -7.24 9.33 -3.50
N GLY A 57 -7.79 8.38 -4.24
CA GLY A 57 -7.02 7.28 -4.83
C GLY A 57 -5.93 7.75 -5.80
N ALA A 58 -6.21 8.73 -6.65
CA ALA A 58 -5.26 9.23 -7.63
C ALA A 58 -4.09 9.99 -6.99
N PHE A 59 -4.38 10.91 -6.06
CA PHE A 59 -3.36 11.73 -5.42
C PHE A 59 -2.50 10.88 -4.47
N TRP A 60 -3.15 10.21 -3.52
CA TRP A 60 -2.44 9.46 -2.48
C TRP A 60 -1.92 8.11 -2.97
N GLY A 61 -2.60 7.45 -3.91
CA GLY A 61 -2.10 6.23 -4.53
C GLY A 61 -0.78 6.47 -5.27
N ARG A 62 -0.61 7.64 -5.89
CA ARG A 62 0.66 8.05 -6.50
C ARG A 62 1.75 8.21 -5.44
N GLU A 63 1.47 8.88 -4.33
CA GLU A 63 2.43 9.06 -3.23
C GLU A 63 2.87 7.71 -2.63
N ILE A 64 1.92 6.78 -2.44
CA ILE A 64 2.22 5.41 -2.01
C ILE A 64 3.12 4.70 -3.02
N ALA A 65 2.79 4.76 -4.32
CA ALA A 65 3.57 4.09 -5.37
C ALA A 65 5.01 4.61 -5.47
N LEU A 66 5.23 5.90 -5.19
CA LEU A 66 6.55 6.51 -5.17
C LEU A 66 7.34 6.14 -3.91
N SER A 67 6.68 6.13 -2.75
CA SER A 67 7.34 5.90 -1.45
C SER A 67 7.56 4.41 -1.17
N TYR A 68 6.67 3.55 -1.65
CA TYR A 68 6.66 2.11 -1.43
C TYR A 68 6.54 1.36 -2.78
N PRO A 69 7.61 1.38 -3.60
CA PRO A 69 7.61 0.69 -4.88
C PRO A 69 7.38 -0.82 -4.69
N TRP A 70 6.72 -1.43 -5.67
CA TRP A 70 6.50 -2.88 -5.67
C TRP A 70 7.83 -3.62 -5.72
N VAL A 71 8.02 -4.54 -4.78
CA VAL A 71 9.16 -5.45 -4.76
C VAL A 71 8.68 -6.84 -5.12
N GLU A 72 9.24 -7.43 -6.17
CA GLU A 72 8.94 -8.82 -6.45
C GLU A 72 9.57 -9.71 -5.39
N VAL A 73 8.79 -10.14 -4.40
CA VAL A 73 9.29 -10.93 -3.25
C VAL A 73 10.10 -12.15 -3.71
N ARG A 74 9.75 -12.78 -4.85
CA ARG A 74 10.53 -13.89 -5.40
C ARG A 74 11.98 -13.53 -5.72
N THR A 75 12.26 -12.30 -6.14
CA THR A 75 13.63 -11.86 -6.46
C THR A 75 14.48 -11.66 -5.21
N LEU A 76 13.85 -11.36 -4.06
CA LEU A 76 14.55 -11.28 -2.77
C LEU A 76 15.01 -12.65 -2.25
N TRP A 77 14.34 -13.73 -2.66
CA TRP A 77 14.67 -15.11 -2.26
C TRP A 77 15.55 -15.86 -3.27
N GLN A 78 15.98 -15.21 -4.35
CA GLN A 78 16.95 -15.81 -5.25
C GLN A 78 18.28 -15.94 -4.49
N LYS A 79 18.66 -17.19 -4.19
CA LYS A 79 19.97 -17.50 -3.62
C LYS A 79 21.00 -16.83 -4.53
N PRO A 80 21.94 -16.02 -4.01
CA PRO A 80 23.00 -15.48 -4.83
C PRO A 80 23.65 -16.65 -5.55
N ALA A 81 23.81 -16.53 -6.88
CA ALA A 81 24.57 -17.50 -7.63
C ALA A 81 25.92 -17.60 -6.91
N GLY A 82 26.18 -18.75 -6.28
CA GLY A 82 27.50 -19.03 -5.74
C GLY A 82 28.52 -18.83 -6.87
N PRO A 83 29.75 -18.39 -6.56
CA PRO A 83 30.77 -18.29 -7.58
C PRO A 83 30.76 -19.59 -8.37
N ALA A 84 30.55 -19.50 -9.68
CA ALA A 84 30.59 -20.66 -10.56
C ALA A 84 31.89 -21.39 -10.21
N ASP A 85 31.76 -22.65 -9.80
CA ASP A 85 32.89 -23.55 -9.74
C ASP A 85 33.54 -23.48 -11.13
N SER A 86 34.65 -22.74 -11.22
CA SER A 86 35.58 -22.81 -12.33
C SER A 86 36.13 -24.22 -12.32
N ALA A 87 35.36 -25.15 -12.86
CA ALA A 87 35.75 -26.50 -13.11
C ALA A 87 36.59 -26.51 -14.40
N CYS A 88 37.85 -26.91 -14.21
CA CYS A 88 38.86 -27.34 -15.18
C CYS A 88 39.62 -26.26 -15.96
#